data_AF-A0A0C9V5V3-F1
#
_entry.id   AF-A0A0C9V5V3-F1
#
_cell.length_a   1.000
_cell.length_b   1.000
_cell.length_c   1.000
_cell.angle_alpha   90.00
_cell.angle_beta   90.00
_cell.angle_gamma   90.00
#
_symmetry.space_group_name_H-M   'P 1'
#
loop_
_entity.id
_entity.type
_entity.pdbx_description
1 polymer ?
#
loop_
_entity_poly.entity_id
_entity_poly.type
_entity_poly.pdbx_seq_one_letter_code
_entity_poly.pdbx_strand_id
1 'polypeptide(L)'
;FTTNNGYYHELTSHWISPYFLRDKMNILTTPEAALSIPNSYSSDLAFWTYVPYNIPMCITNAVICRWLQASDDLLEGMKLPTGRSGRNWLTWPFKVIDLKEIKTLKEERQMDMTL
;
A
#
# COMPACT_ATOMS: atom_id res chain seq x y z
N PHE A 1 -5.96 9.05 3.42
CA PHE A 1 -6.48 9.73 2.22
C PHE A 1 -5.74 9.20 1.00
N THR A 2 -6.44 8.93 -0.10
CA THR A 2 -5.83 8.59 -1.40
C THR A 2 -6.36 9.54 -2.48
N THR A 3 -5.51 9.86 -3.44
CA THR A 3 -5.87 10.66 -4.62
C THR A 3 -6.39 9.81 -5.77
N ASN A 4 -6.34 8.47 -5.64
CA ASN A 4 -6.90 7.51 -6.59
C ASN A 4 -7.67 6.42 -5.85
N ASN A 5 -8.88 6.77 -5.40
CA ASN A 5 -9.72 5.88 -4.60
C ASN A 5 -10.07 4.57 -5.33
N GLY A 6 -10.36 4.63 -6.63
CA GLY A 6 -10.72 3.45 -7.42
C GLY A 6 -9.59 2.43 -7.42
N TYR A 7 -8.36 2.86 -7.72
CA TYR A 7 -7.19 2.00 -7.68
C TYR A 7 -6.96 1.40 -6.28
N TYR A 8 -6.94 2.25 -5.25
CA TYR A 8 -6.57 1.82 -3.92
C TYR A 8 -7.60 0.87 -3.29
N HIS A 9 -8.90 1.14 -3.48
CA HIS A 9 -9.95 0.26 -2.96
C HIS A 9 -9.99 -1.08 -3.70
N GLU A 10 -9.78 -1.09 -5.02
CA GLU A 10 -9.71 -2.33 -5.79
C GLU A 10 -8.50 -3.18 -5.38
N LEU A 11 -7.34 -2.55 -5.21
CA LEU A 11 -6.16 -3.25 -4.70
C LEU A 11 -6.39 -3.81 -3.28
N THR A 12 -7.06 -3.04 -2.41
CA THR A 12 -7.41 -3.49 -1.05
C THR A 12 -8.39 -4.66 -1.08
N SER A 13 -9.38 -4.66 -1.99
CA SER A 13 -10.33 -5.76 -2.16
C SER A 13 -9.62 -7.05 -2.63
N HIS A 14 -8.64 -6.91 -3.52
CA HIS A 14 -7.77 -7.99 -3.95
C HIS A 14 -6.87 -8.53 -2.84
N TRP A 15 -6.45 -7.69 -1.89
CA TRP A 15 -5.63 -8.08 -0.75
C TRP A 15 -6.42 -8.78 0.35
N ILE A 16 -7.63 -8.30 0.69
CA ILE A 16 -8.42 -8.88 1.78
C ILE A 16 -9.02 -10.25 1.43
N SER A 17 -9.29 -10.48 0.14
CA SER A 17 -9.82 -11.75 -0.37
C SER A 17 -8.92 -12.96 -0.03
N PRO A 18 -7.63 -13.00 -0.41
CA PRO A 18 -6.72 -14.11 -0.07
C PRO A 18 -6.55 -14.29 1.44
N TYR A 19 -6.61 -13.22 2.23
CA TYR A 19 -6.54 -13.31 3.70
C TYR A 19 -7.68 -14.19 4.26
N PHE A 20 -8.92 -13.97 3.80
CA PHE A 20 -10.06 -14.79 4.23
C PHE A 20 -10.06 -16.19 3.61
N LEU A 21 -9.53 -16.34 2.39
CA LEU A 21 -9.39 -17.64 1.73
C LEU A 21 -8.21 -18.47 2.26
N ARG A 22 -7.38 -17.89 3.13
CA ARG A 22 -6.15 -18.49 3.68
C ARG A 22 -5.14 -18.84 2.59
N ASP A 23 -5.10 -18.04 1.53
CA ASP A 23 -4.06 -18.12 0.51
C ASP A 23 -2.70 -17.79 1.14
N LYS A 24 -1.62 -18.25 0.49
CA LYS A 24 -0.24 -18.02 0.97
C LYS A 24 0.16 -16.55 0.81
N MET A 25 0.14 -15.79 1.89
CA MET A 25 0.49 -14.36 1.91
C MET A 25 1.75 -14.06 2.73
N ASN A 26 2.40 -12.94 2.44
CA ASN A 26 3.41 -12.33 3.30
C ASN A 26 2.70 -11.43 4.34
N ILE A 27 2.09 -12.05 5.34
CA ILE A 27 1.48 -11.34 6.46
C ILE A 27 2.22 -11.65 7.75
N LEU A 28 2.14 -10.72 8.69
CA LEU A 28 2.63 -10.96 10.03
C LEU A 28 1.84 -12.08 10.69
N THR A 29 2.55 -13.01 11.31
CA THR A 29 1.98 -14.21 11.92
C THR A 29 1.66 -14.04 13.41
N THR A 30 2.16 -12.98 14.04
CA THR A 30 1.97 -12.72 15.47
C THR A 30 1.23 -11.40 15.72
N PRO A 31 0.28 -11.37 16.67
CA PRO A 31 -0.39 -10.14 17.08
C PRO A 31 0.58 -9.04 17.53
N GLU A 32 1.65 -9.41 18.22
CA GLU A 32 2.65 -8.48 18.75
C GLU A 32 3.40 -7.76 17.62
N ALA A 33 3.71 -8.47 16.52
CA ALA A 33 4.29 -7.85 15.34
C ALA A 33 3.29 -6.91 14.65
N ALA A 34 2.00 -7.26 14.63
CA ALA A 34 0.97 -6.39 14.07
C ALA A 34 0.79 -5.09 14.89
N LEU A 35 0.99 -5.17 16.21
CA LEU A 35 0.90 -4.02 17.12
C LEU A 35 2.14 -3.13 17.12
N SER A 36 3.30 -3.62 16.67
CA SER A 36 4.54 -2.80 16.59
C SER A 36 4.55 -1.87 15.37
N ILE A 37 3.82 -2.23 14.31
CA ILE A 37 3.65 -1.44 13.08
C ILE A 37 3.07 -0.04 13.38
N PRO A 38 1.87 0.13 13.96
CA PRO A 38 1.27 1.46 14.17
C PRO A 38 2.16 2.44 14.97
N ASN A 39 2.97 1.91 15.88
CA ASN A 39 3.88 2.70 16.71
C ASN A 39 5.04 3.31 15.91
N SER A 40 5.53 2.64 14.86
CA SER A 40 6.53 3.23 13.96
C SER A 40 5.91 4.21 12.96
N TYR A 41 4.70 3.92 12.44
CA TYR A 41 4.03 4.82 11.50
C TYR A 41 3.59 6.14 12.15
N SER A 42 3.24 6.12 13.44
CA SER A 42 2.89 7.31 14.20
C SER A 42 4.11 8.18 14.54
N SER A 43 5.28 7.59 14.80
CA SER A 43 6.53 8.34 14.97
C SER A 43 7.01 9.00 13.67
N ASP A 44 6.86 8.32 12.53
CA ASP A 44 7.18 8.91 11.22
C ASP A 44 6.22 10.05 10.87
N LEU A 45 4.93 9.88 11.17
CA LEU A 45 3.95 10.94 11.00
C LEU A 45 4.27 12.13 11.90
N ALA A 46 4.68 11.88 13.16
CA ALA A 46 5.12 12.90 14.11
C ALA A 46 6.32 13.70 13.57
N PHE A 47 7.29 13.04 12.95
CA PHE A 47 8.44 13.66 12.31
C PHE A 47 8.05 14.61 11.16
N TRP A 48 7.10 14.19 10.31
CA TRP A 48 6.60 15.03 9.21
C TRP A 48 5.60 16.11 9.66
N THR A 49 5.05 16.01 10.86
CA THR A 49 4.21 17.06 11.48
C THR A 49 5.03 18.13 12.22
N TYR A 50 6.35 18.04 12.29
CA TYR A 50 7.23 19.13 12.76
C TYR A 50 7.38 20.25 11.71
N VAL A 51 6.37 20.44 10.85
CA VAL A 51 6.25 21.61 9.99
C VAL A 51 5.50 22.66 10.80
N PRO A 52 6.12 23.82 11.09
CA PRO A 52 5.52 24.81 11.97
C PRO A 52 4.30 25.45 11.27
N TYR A 53 3.19 25.55 12.02
CA TYR A 53 1.94 26.28 11.74
C TYR A 53 0.85 25.64 10.85
N ASN A 54 -0.33 25.45 11.46
CA ASN A 54 -1.68 25.68 10.91
C ASN A 54 -2.10 25.04 9.57
N ILE A 55 -1.43 23.97 9.12
CA ILE A 55 -1.94 23.18 7.99
C ILE A 55 -2.87 22.10 8.56
N PRO A 56 -4.17 22.05 8.19
CA PRO A 56 -5.03 20.95 8.55
C PRO A 56 -4.35 19.62 8.17
N MET A 57 -4.29 18.64 9.08
CA MET A 57 -3.61 17.35 8.86
C MET A 57 -4.02 16.63 7.55
N CYS A 58 -5.16 16.97 6.97
CA CYS A 58 -5.62 16.46 5.68
C CYS A 58 -4.85 17.01 4.46
N ILE A 59 -4.00 18.03 4.60
CA ILE A 59 -3.36 18.76 3.49
C ILE A 59 -1.83 18.56 3.43
N THR A 60 -1.21 17.92 4.41
CA THR A 60 0.23 17.62 4.29
C THR A 60 0.44 16.61 3.15
N ASN A 61 1.03 17.07 2.04
CA ASN A 61 1.27 16.28 0.82
C ASN A 61 1.94 14.91 1.09
N ALA A 62 2.75 14.81 2.13
CA ALA A 62 3.37 13.55 2.56
C ALA A 62 2.36 12.50 3.02
N VAL A 63 1.27 12.90 3.68
CA VAL A 63 0.18 12.01 4.11
C VAL A 63 -0.75 11.67 2.94
N ILE A 64 -0.93 12.62 2.01
CA ILE A 64 -1.75 12.42 0.81
C ILE A 64 -1.13 11.42 -0.16
N CYS A 65 0.20 11.35 -0.30
CA CYS A 65 0.85 10.42 -1.23
C CYS A 65 1.21 9.06 -0.59
N ARG A 66 1.00 8.89 0.72
CA ARG A 66 1.34 7.65 1.44
C ARG A 66 0.60 6.41 0.94
N TRP A 67 -0.55 6.57 0.30
CA TRP A 67 -1.27 5.45 -0.29
C TRP A 67 -0.46 4.73 -1.39
N LEU A 68 0.54 5.39 -1.98
CA LEU A 68 1.44 4.78 -2.96
C LEU A 68 2.36 3.74 -2.30
N GLN A 69 2.95 4.08 -1.16
CA GLN A 69 3.71 3.14 -0.31
C GLN A 69 2.80 1.99 0.14
N ALA A 70 1.65 2.34 0.71
CA ALA A 70 0.69 1.33 1.17
C ALA A 70 0.21 0.41 0.04
N SER A 71 0.14 0.89 -1.21
CA SER A 71 -0.19 0.05 -2.36
C SER A 71 0.89 -0.98 -2.65
N ASP A 72 2.17 -0.58 -2.58
CA ASP A 72 3.29 -1.51 -2.74
C ASP A 72 3.32 -2.53 -1.58
N ASP A 73 3.05 -2.11 -0.33
CA ASP A 73 2.96 -3.01 0.83
C ASP A 73 1.84 -4.07 0.65
N LEU A 74 0.68 -3.67 0.09
CA LEU A 74 -0.40 -4.60 -0.24
C LEU A 74 0.03 -5.60 -1.31
N LEU A 75 0.69 -5.15 -2.37
CA LEU A 75 1.20 -6.03 -3.43
C LEU A 75 2.22 -7.04 -2.87
N GLU A 76 3.17 -6.58 -2.04
CA GLU A 76 4.14 -7.43 -1.38
C GLU A 76 3.48 -8.46 -0.45
N GLY A 77 2.45 -8.04 0.30
CA GLY A 77 1.64 -8.91 1.14
C GLY A 77 0.98 -10.05 0.35
N MET A 78 0.60 -9.80 -0.90
CA MET A 78 0.08 -10.81 -1.83
C MET A 78 1.17 -11.58 -2.60
N LYS A 79 2.46 -11.31 -2.32
CA LYS A 79 3.63 -11.85 -3.05
C LYS A 79 3.73 -11.40 -4.51
N LEU A 80 3.07 -10.31 -4.86
CA LEU A 80 3.07 -9.78 -6.20
C LEU A 80 4.20 -8.76 -6.42
N PRO A 81 4.67 -8.58 -7.66
CA PRO A 81 5.65 -7.54 -7.99
C PRO A 81 5.15 -6.15 -7.60
N THR A 82 5.99 -5.41 -6.87
CA THR A 82 5.80 -4.00 -6.47
C THR A 82 6.45 -3.05 -7.48
N GLY A 83 6.29 -1.73 -7.30
CA GLY A 83 6.94 -0.74 -8.16
C GLY A 83 6.43 -0.76 -9.61
N ARG A 84 5.21 -1.25 -9.81
CA ARG A 84 4.53 -1.32 -11.11
C ARG A 84 4.51 0.05 -11.79
N SER A 85 4.47 0.06 -13.12
CA SER A 85 4.60 1.28 -13.94
C SER A 85 5.96 2.01 -13.77
N GLY A 86 7.00 1.28 -13.35
CA GLY A 86 8.35 1.82 -13.13
C GLY A 86 8.38 2.86 -12.01
N ARG A 87 7.59 2.60 -10.97
CA ARG A 87 7.42 3.48 -9.83
C ARG A 87 8.30 3.02 -8.67
N ASN A 88 8.68 3.99 -7.87
CA ASN A 88 9.40 3.84 -6.61
C ASN A 88 9.18 5.13 -5.81
N TRP A 89 9.72 5.16 -4.59
CA TRP A 89 9.55 6.28 -3.67
C TRP A 89 9.92 7.66 -4.25
N LEU A 90 10.84 7.72 -5.21
CA LEU A 90 11.31 8.95 -5.85
C LEU A 90 10.44 9.39 -7.04
N THR A 91 9.80 8.45 -7.73
CA THR A 91 9.13 8.69 -9.03
C THR A 91 7.63 8.91 -8.92
N TRP A 92 7.03 8.60 -7.77
CA TRP A 92 5.60 8.79 -7.49
C TRP A 92 5.03 10.19 -7.75
N PRO A 93 5.73 11.30 -7.44
CA PRO A 93 5.18 12.63 -7.72
C PRO A 93 5.07 12.94 -9.22
N PHE A 94 5.79 12.20 -10.07
CA PHE A 94 5.97 12.51 -11.49
C PHE A 94 5.29 11.50 -12.42
N LYS A 95 4.99 10.30 -11.93
CA LYS A 95 4.42 9.21 -12.75
C LYS A 95 2.98 8.90 -12.35
N VAL A 96 2.09 8.99 -13.34
CA VAL A 96 0.69 8.61 -13.21
C VAL A 96 0.57 7.09 -13.09
N ILE A 97 -0.39 6.64 -12.29
CA ILE A 97 -0.74 5.22 -12.17
C ILE A 97 -1.57 4.76 -13.38
N ASP A 98 -1.11 3.71 -14.06
CA ASP A 98 -1.92 3.02 -15.08
C ASP A 98 -2.81 1.97 -14.40
N LEU A 99 -4.13 2.15 -14.49
CA LEU A 99 -5.12 1.23 -13.94
C LEU A 99 -5.05 -0.18 -14.56
N LYS A 100 -4.41 -0.34 -15.72
CA LYS A 100 -4.19 -1.67 -16.33
C LYS A 100 -3.35 -2.59 -15.45
N GLU A 101 -2.52 -2.04 -14.56
CA GLU A 101 -1.63 -2.84 -13.72
C GLU A 101 -2.36 -3.66 -12.63
N ILE A 102 -3.62 -3.32 -12.33
CA ILE A 102 -4.45 -4.09 -11.38
C ILE A 102 -5.45 -5.01 -12.07
N LYS A 103 -5.53 -4.98 -13.41
CA LYS A 103 -6.51 -5.74 -14.18
C LYS A 103 -6.34 -7.26 -14.03
N THR A 104 -5.12 -7.72 -13.80
CA THR A 104 -4.74 -9.14 -13.82
C THR A 104 -4.31 -9.67 -12.45
N LEU A 105 -4.57 -8.94 -11.36
CA LEU A 105 -4.13 -9.33 -10.01
C LEU A 105 -4.67 -10.69 -9.57
N LYS A 106 -5.88 -11.04 -10.02
CA LYS A 106 -6.47 -12.33 -9.66
C LYS A 106 -5.69 -13.47 -10.32
N GLU A 107 -5.44 -13.37 -11.61
CA GLU A 107 -4.72 -14.36 -12.39
C GLU A 107 -3.28 -14.51 -11.89
N GLU A 108 -2.60 -13.39 -11.63
CA GLU A 108 -1.23 -13.37 -11.10
C GLU A 108 -1.12 -14.11 -9.77
N ARG A 109 -2.06 -13.88 -8.83
CA ARG A 109 -2.08 -14.62 -7.56
C ARG A 109 -2.33 -16.10 -7.74
N GLN A 110 -3.16 -16.49 -8.71
CA GLN A 110 -3.47 -17.90 -8.97
C GLN A 110 -2.28 -18.65 -9.55
N MET A 111 -1.48 -18.01 -10.40
CA MET A 111 -0.27 -18.61 -10.96
C MET A 111 0.77 -18.93 -9.88
N ASP A 112 0.98 -18.00 -8.94
CA ASP A 112 1.92 -18.20 -7.81
C ASP A 112 1.48 -19.30 -6.83
N MET A 113 0.19 -19.66 -6.78
CA MET A 113 -0.31 -20.74 -5.93
C MET A 113 -0.11 -22.15 -6.52
N THR A 114 0.32 -22.26 -7.78
CA THR A 114 0.49 -23.55 -8.48
C THR A 114 1.94 -24.05 -8.56
N LEU A 115 2.89 -23.30 -8.01
CA LEU A 115 4.32 -23.64 -7.88
C LEU A 115 4.70 -23.95 -6.43
#